data_AF-A0ABD0VQE1-F1
#
_entry.id   AF-A0ABD0VQE1-F1
#
_cell.length_a   1.000
_cell.length_b   1.000
_cell.length_c   1.000
_cell.angle_alpha   90.00
_cell.angle_beta   90.00
_cell.angle_gamma   90.00
#
_symmetry.space_group_name_H-M   'P 1'
#
loop_
_entity.id
_entity.type
_entity.pdbx_description
1 polymer ?
#
loop_
_entity_poly.entity_id
_entity_poly.type
_entity_poly.pdbx_seq_one_letter_code
_entity_poly.pdbx_strand_id
1 'polypeptide(L)'
;MPGAEMKIVREGPTSAVVKFKAGSLEPAHHHTFGHDVLGDYLFTPAKDKHRVNYFEDTEFFIRWDGDWDIFLDESLETAADAIKVELEGSLEDDITIENNSFKD
;
A
#
# COMPACT_ATOMS: atom_id res chain seq x y z
N MET A 1 -5.28 7.64 -5.38
CA MET A 1 -5.38 6.31 -6.02
C MET A 1 -6.78 5.76 -5.78
N PRO A 2 -7.30 4.83 -6.60
CA PRO A 2 -8.58 4.18 -6.33
C PRO A 2 -8.58 3.57 -4.92
N GLY A 3 -9.62 3.84 -4.11
CA GLY A 3 -9.73 3.32 -2.73
C GLY A 3 -9.00 4.13 -1.65
N ALA A 4 -8.25 5.17 -2.01
CA ALA A 4 -7.57 6.06 -1.07
C ALA A 4 -8.40 7.31 -0.74
N GLU A 5 -8.52 7.65 0.54
CA GLU A 5 -9.01 8.95 1.00
C GLU A 5 -7.84 9.75 1.60
N MET A 6 -7.65 11.00 1.17
CA MET A 6 -6.62 11.88 1.72
C MET A 6 -7.25 13.17 2.25
N LYS A 7 -6.87 13.56 3.46
CA LYS A 7 -7.25 14.83 4.07
C LYS A 7 -6.01 15.58 4.55
N ILE A 8 -5.70 16.71 3.90
CA ILE A 8 -4.62 17.61 4.34
C ILE A 8 -4.94 18.14 5.74
N VAL A 9 -3.98 18.04 6.65
CA VAL A 9 -4.07 18.56 8.03
C VAL A 9 -3.14 19.75 8.27
N ARG A 10 -2.13 19.95 7.41
CA ARG A 10 -1.20 21.09 7.45
C ARG A 10 -0.54 21.27 6.08
N GLU A 11 -0.26 22.50 5.69
CA GLU A 11 0.33 22.88 4.39
C GLU A 11 1.86 23.11 4.41
N GLY A 12 2.56 22.92 5.54
CA GLY A 12 4.00 23.25 5.60
C GLY A 12 4.73 22.94 6.92
N PRO A 13 5.62 21.91 6.97
CA PRO A 13 5.69 20.81 6.00
C PRO A 13 4.32 20.16 5.86
N THR A 14 3.99 19.74 4.64
CA THR A 14 2.65 19.25 4.32
C THR A 14 2.43 17.93 5.01
N SER A 15 1.26 17.76 5.60
CA SER A 15 0.86 16.48 6.17
C SER A 15 -0.61 16.22 5.95
N ALA A 16 -0.94 14.94 5.86
CA ALA A 16 -2.30 14.48 5.65
C ALA A 16 -2.57 13.24 6.50
N VAL A 17 -3.85 13.02 6.78
CA VAL A 17 -4.35 11.69 7.14
C VAL A 17 -4.72 11.00 5.85
N VAL A 18 -4.20 9.80 5.64
CA VAL A 18 -4.53 8.94 4.50
C VAL A 18 -5.20 7.68 5.01
N LYS A 19 -6.26 7.26 4.31
CA LYS A 19 -7.00 6.05 4.60
C LYS A 19 -7.05 5.15 3.38
N PHE A 20 -6.83 3.87 3.61
CA PHE A 20 -7.01 2.81 2.63
C PHE A 20 -7.91 1.73 3.19
N LYS A 21 -8.76 1.17 2.33
CA LYS A 21 -9.57 0.00 2.69
C LYS A 21 -8.77 -1.28 2.55
N ALA A 22 -9.10 -2.28 3.37
CA ALA A 22 -8.58 -3.63 3.20
C ALA A 22 -8.74 -4.10 1.73
N GLY A 23 -7.68 -4.68 1.18
CA GLY A 23 -7.57 -5.08 -0.22
C GLY A 23 -7.15 -3.96 -1.19
N SER A 24 -6.90 -2.73 -0.71
CA SER A 24 -6.38 -1.66 -1.56
C SER A 24 -4.92 -1.93 -1.93
N LEU A 25 -4.53 -1.47 -3.12
CA LEU A 25 -3.17 -1.51 -3.63
C LEU A 25 -2.76 -0.13 -4.12
N GLU A 26 -1.57 0.30 -3.71
CA GLU A 26 -0.83 1.35 -4.39
C GLU A 26 0.04 0.71 -5.47
N PRO A 27 -0.18 0.99 -6.78
CA PRO A 27 0.70 0.54 -7.84
C PRO A 27 2.14 0.98 -7.59
N ALA A 28 3.11 0.29 -8.20
CA ALA A 28 4.49 0.73 -8.22
C ALA A 28 4.58 2.19 -8.70
N HIS A 29 5.11 3.06 -7.85
CA HIS A 29 5.23 4.49 -8.13
C HIS A 29 6.41 5.10 -7.39
N HIS A 30 6.72 6.35 -7.74
CA HIS A 30 7.67 7.19 -7.02
C HIS A 30 7.17 8.63 -6.94
N HIS A 31 7.77 9.39 -6.01
CA HIS A 31 7.54 10.82 -5.79
C HIS A 31 8.81 11.62 -6.04
N THR A 32 8.68 12.91 -6.38
CA THR A 32 9.83 13.81 -6.46
C THR A 32 10.46 14.04 -5.09
N PHE A 33 9.64 14.14 -4.05
CA PHE A 33 10.08 14.35 -2.66
C PHE A 33 9.84 13.11 -1.82
N GLY A 34 10.73 12.86 -0.86
CA GLY A 34 10.55 11.76 0.09
C GLY A 34 9.42 12.05 1.06
N HIS A 35 8.84 11.00 1.63
CA HIS A 35 7.77 11.12 2.60
C HIS A 35 7.97 10.16 3.77
N ASP A 36 7.46 10.57 4.93
CA ASP A 36 7.46 9.77 6.14
C ASP A 36 6.05 9.46 6.61
N VAL A 37 5.82 8.19 6.96
CA VAL A 37 4.63 7.77 7.72
C VAL A 37 4.94 7.97 9.20
N LEU A 38 4.27 8.96 9.79
CA LEU A 38 4.45 9.35 11.18
C LEU A 38 3.85 8.29 12.11
N GLY A 39 4.66 7.77 13.03
CA GLY A 39 4.26 6.74 13.98
C GLY A 39 4.90 5.38 13.71
N ASP A 40 5.15 5.06 12.43
CA ASP A 40 5.65 3.74 12.00
C ASP A 40 7.15 3.76 11.63
N TYR A 41 7.81 4.92 11.74
CA TYR A 41 9.21 5.12 11.34
C TYR A 41 9.51 4.69 9.90
N LEU A 42 8.49 4.63 9.04
CA LEU A 42 8.63 4.29 7.63
C LEU A 42 8.93 5.57 6.86
N PHE A 43 10.14 5.64 6.30
CA PHE A 43 10.57 6.71 5.42
C PHE A 43 10.83 6.15 4.02
N THR A 44 10.17 6.73 3.03
CA THR A 44 10.41 6.43 1.62
C THR A 44 11.25 7.56 1.02
N PRO A 45 12.49 7.28 0.58
CA PRO A 45 13.33 8.29 -0.05
C PRO A 45 12.73 8.83 -1.35
N ALA A 46 13.08 10.07 -1.70
CA ALA A 46 12.73 10.65 -2.99
C ALA A 46 13.16 9.75 -4.16
N LYS A 47 12.28 9.60 -5.15
CA LYS A 47 12.46 8.75 -6.35
C LYS A 47 12.58 7.25 -6.09
N ASP A 48 12.41 6.79 -4.86
CA ASP A 48 12.40 5.36 -4.58
C ASP A 48 11.10 4.75 -5.12
N LYS A 49 11.23 3.63 -5.83
CA LYS A 49 10.09 2.94 -6.44
C LYS A 49 9.51 1.99 -5.44
N HIS A 50 8.25 2.16 -5.12
CA HIS A 50 7.60 1.35 -4.10
C HIS A 50 6.16 1.03 -4.48
N ARG A 51 5.67 -0.08 -3.92
CA ARG A 51 4.32 -0.63 -4.07
C ARG A 51 3.86 -1.01 -2.67
N VAL A 52 2.58 -0.79 -2.36
CA VAL A 52 2.03 -1.03 -1.03
C VAL A 52 0.70 -1.78 -1.12
N ASN A 53 0.59 -2.89 -0.39
CA ASN A 53 -0.61 -3.71 -0.33
C ASN A 53 -1.21 -3.56 1.08
N TYR A 54 -2.49 -3.18 1.16
CA TYR A 54 -3.18 -3.01 2.44
C TYR A 54 -4.09 -4.21 2.71
N PHE A 55 -3.71 -5.06 3.67
CA PHE A 55 -4.48 -6.26 4.03
C PHE A 55 -5.64 -5.97 5.01
N GLU A 56 -5.57 -4.85 5.72
CA GLU A 56 -6.60 -4.36 6.64
C GLU A 56 -6.92 -2.89 6.38
N ASP A 57 -8.07 -2.42 6.89
CA ASP A 57 -8.40 -1.00 6.87
C ASP A 57 -7.29 -0.24 7.59
N THR A 58 -6.58 0.62 6.85
CA THR A 58 -5.38 1.28 7.33
C THR A 58 -5.59 2.79 7.32
N GLU A 59 -5.22 3.46 8.41
CA GLU A 59 -5.21 4.91 8.54
C GLU A 59 -3.86 5.34 9.11
N PHE A 60 -3.20 6.28 8.44
CA PHE A 60 -1.91 6.80 8.90
C PHE A 60 -1.73 8.28 8.59
N PHE A 61 -0.80 8.90 9.31
CA PHE A 61 -0.33 10.25 9.02
C PHE A 61 0.88 10.19 8.10
N ILE A 62 0.81 10.90 6.99
CA ILE A 62 1.96 11.07 6.09
C ILE A 62 2.41 12.53 6.11
N ARG A 63 3.71 12.74 6.05
CA ARG A 63 4.34 14.05 5.90
C ARG A 63 5.33 14.02 4.75
N TRP A 64 5.39 15.12 4.01
CA TRP A 64 6.34 15.34 2.92
C TRP A 64 6.66 16.83 2.80
N ASP A 65 7.72 17.14 2.07
CA ASP A 65 8.08 18.50 1.68
C ASP A 65 7.68 18.76 0.23
N GLY A 66 7.28 20.01 -0.07
CA GLY A 66 6.93 20.42 -1.43
C GLY A 66 5.58 19.90 -1.93
N ASP A 67 5.45 19.85 -3.26
CA ASP A 67 4.24 19.39 -3.93
C ASP A 67 4.10 17.87 -3.83
N TRP A 68 2.85 17.39 -3.76
CA TRP A 68 2.55 15.96 -3.82
C TRP A 68 2.31 15.54 -5.27
N ASP A 69 3.32 14.90 -5.87
CA ASP A 69 3.22 14.27 -7.18
C ASP A 69 3.21 12.75 -7.07
N ILE A 70 2.63 12.05 -8.05
CA ILE A 70 2.66 10.58 -8.12
C ILE A 70 3.01 10.21 -9.55
N PHE A 71 4.14 9.53 -9.74
CA PHE A 71 4.53 8.96 -11.02
C PHE A 71 4.34 7.45 -10.98
N LEU A 72 3.35 6.94 -11.71
CA LEU A 72 3.12 5.51 -11.82
C LEU A 72 4.24 4.88 -12.67
N ASP A 73 4.94 3.90 -12.10
CA ASP A 73 5.96 3.09 -12.78
C ASP A 73 5.37 1.83 -13.43
N GLU A 74 4.08 1.58 -13.22
CA GLU A 74 3.31 0.50 -13.84
C GLU A 74 1.88 0.93 -14.16
N SER A 75 1.18 0.08 -14.93
CA SER A 75 -0.23 0.32 -15.25
C SER A 75 -1.14 -0.11 -14.10
N LEU A 76 -2.31 0.51 -13.99
CA LEU A 76 -3.34 0.11 -13.01
C LEU A 76 -3.83 -1.34 -13.24
N GLU A 77 -3.80 -1.81 -14.49
CA GLU A 77 -4.16 -3.19 -14.84
C GLU A 77 -3.11 -4.18 -14.33
N THR A 78 -1.82 -3.90 -14.59
CA THR A 78 -0.69 -4.70 -14.06
C THR A 78 -0.69 -4.75 -12.54
N ALA A 79 -1.03 -3.62 -11.90
CA ALA A 79 -1.16 -3.53 -10.46
C ALA A 79 -2.28 -4.47 -9.96
N ALA A 80 -3.49 -4.38 -10.55
CA ALA A 80 -4.64 -5.19 -10.18
C ALA A 80 -4.42 -6.71 -10.39
N ASP A 81 -3.78 -7.11 -11.48
CA ASP A 81 -3.46 -8.52 -11.76
C ASP A 81 -2.55 -9.13 -10.70
N ALA A 82 -1.58 -8.36 -10.18
CA ALA A 82 -0.68 -8.82 -9.13
C ALA A 82 -1.42 -9.09 -7.80
N ILE A 83 -2.42 -8.28 -7.44
CA ILE A 83 -3.25 -8.53 -6.24
C ILE A 83 -3.98 -9.86 -6.38
N LYS A 84 -4.54 -10.12 -7.57
CA LYS A 84 -5.30 -11.34 -7.81
C LYS A 84 -4.42 -12.57 -7.61
N VAL A 85 -3.19 -12.54 -8.12
CA VAL A 85 -2.21 -13.63 -7.93
C VAL A 85 -1.86 -13.82 -6.45
N GLU A 86 -1.64 -12.74 -5.70
CA GLU A 86 -1.33 -12.84 -4.27
C GLU A 86 -2.52 -13.38 -3.45
N LEU A 87 -3.74 -12.92 -3.73
CA LEU A 87 -4.95 -13.40 -3.07
C LEU A 87 -5.25 -14.87 -3.41
N GLU A 88 -5.11 -15.27 -4.67
CA GLU A 88 -5.30 -16.66 -5.10
C GLU A 88 -4.25 -17.60 -4.47
N GLY A 89 -2.98 -17.17 -4.41
CA GLY A 89 -1.93 -17.93 -3.72
C GLY A 89 -2.19 -18.11 -2.21
N SER A 90 -2.72 -17.07 -1.55
CA SER A 90 -3.08 -17.16 -0.12
C SER A 90 -4.23 -18.13 0.18
N LEU A 91 -5.17 -18.31 -0.76
CA LEU A 91 -6.28 -19.24 -0.62
C LEU A 91 -5.84 -20.71 -0.81
N GLU A 92 -4.83 -20.96 -1.64
CA GLU A 92 -4.28 -22.31 -1.81
C GLU A 92 -3.54 -22.80 -0.56
N ASP A 93 -2.80 -21.92 0.11
CA ASP A 93 -2.08 -22.25 1.35
C ASP A 93 -3.05 -22.60 2.50
N ASP A 94 -4.19 -21.92 2.60
CA ASP A 94 -5.20 -22.12 3.65
C ASP A 94 -6.00 -23.44 3.48
N ILE A 95 -6.10 -23.96 2.25
CA ILE A 95 -6.83 -25.22 1.96
C ILE A 95 -6.00 -26.48 2.29
N THR A 96 -4.69 -26.36 2.50
CA THR A 96 -3.82 -27.55 2.68
C THR A 96 -3.69 -28.05 4.14
N ILE A 97 -4.29 -27.38 5.12
CA ILE A 97 -4.25 -27.82 6.52
C ILE A 97 -5.55 -28.51 6.92
N GLU A 98 -5.85 -29.68 6.34
CA GLU A 98 -6.74 -30.69 6.93
C GLU A 98 -6.86 -31.86 5.94
N ASN A 99 -6.03 -32.90 6.09
CA ASN A 99 -6.33 -34.29 5.65
C ASN A 99 -5.19 -35.28 5.96
N ASN A 100 -4.49 -35.14 7.09
CA ASN A 100 -3.55 -36.18 7.54
C ASN A 100 -3.75 -36.58 9.00
N SER A 101 -5.02 -36.66 9.42
CA SER A 101 -5.40 -37.35 10.64
C SER A 101 -5.39 -38.88 10.41
N PHE A 102 -4.40 -39.53 11.03
CA PHE A 102 -4.41 -40.88 11.60
C PHE A 102 -5.02 -42.02 10.77
N LYS A 103 -4.14 -42.89 10.27
CA LYS A 103 -4.47 -44.30 10.11
C LYS A 103 -3.73 -45.06 11.22
N ASP A 104 -4.52 -45.73 12.05
CA ASP A 104 -4.10 -46.65 13.12
C ASP A 104 -3.22 -47.81 12.60
#